data_AF-A0AAE0XT14-F1
#
_entry.id   AF-A0AAE0XT14-F1
#
_cell.length_a   1.000
_cell.length_b   1.000
_cell.length_c   1.000
_cell.angle_alpha   90.00
_cell.angle_beta   90.00
_cell.angle_gamma   90.00
#
_symmetry.space_group_name_H-M   'P 1'
#
loop_
_entity.id
_entity.type
_entity.pdbx_description
1 polymer ?
#
loop_
_entity_poly.entity_id
_entity_poly.type
_entity_poly.pdbx_seq_one_letter_code
_entity_poly.pdbx_strand_id
1 'polypeptide(L)'
;MVRFLAGGLASDLKALQSHSWKNKKLKVFLNGDYEFLCKMYGLSGPQGTYPCLWCLMPRRDMHEPSGQCQQRSLESLLADNAAFVADSSVKKEVSKFYNALHKPLLNIELDNVSPPYLHILLGIVLKHHKLLEDAAHSLDTEIATQRNEHLTSLGQSLKKYGSNWRQVQDLENKLQFEEGCLIFSETQSDIDKHAQNIHEIEQTLSSFPHKALTPRSGPVTSALDTVLNKHRITPQAYHSRSFVENLILLGDFNPQVGADHSSWPNCIGHFRVGKLNENGQRLLELCSFNNLCITNTFFAIKPHNLRVSWRHTSSKHWHHLDLVITWKSMLNHVSLTRSYHSADCDNNHSLVGSKVRLHTRQFYRS
;
A
#
# COMPACT_ATOMS: atom_id res chain seq x y z
N MET A 1 -8.67 12.94 14.18
CA MET A 1 -7.61 11.89 14.19
C MET A 1 -6.39 12.27 15.04
N VAL A 2 -5.85 13.50 14.98
CA VAL A 2 -4.64 13.91 15.75
C VAL A 2 -4.87 14.11 17.26
N ARG A 3 -6.10 14.34 17.72
CA ARG A 3 -6.42 14.45 19.17
C ARG A 3 -6.64 13.10 19.89
N PHE A 4 -6.82 12.00 19.16
CA PHE A 4 -7.17 10.68 19.75
C PHE A 4 -5.96 9.87 20.25
N LEU A 5 -4.73 10.23 19.88
CA LEU A 5 -3.53 9.42 20.17
C LEU A 5 -2.58 10.02 21.23
N ALA A 6 -2.71 11.30 21.57
CA ALA A 6 -1.65 12.02 22.29
C ALA A 6 -1.85 12.14 23.83
N GLY A 7 -3.05 11.96 24.35
CA GLY A 7 -3.32 12.14 25.79
C GLY A 7 -3.13 10.87 26.62
N GLY A 8 -3.90 9.82 26.30
CA GLY A 8 -3.96 8.59 27.10
C GLY A 8 -2.96 7.51 26.68
N LEU A 9 -2.71 7.32 25.38
CA LEU A 9 -1.89 6.20 24.90
C LEU A 9 -0.44 6.27 25.41
N ALA A 10 0.15 7.47 25.46
CA ALA A 10 1.50 7.65 25.98
C ALA A 10 1.58 7.37 27.50
N SER A 11 0.57 7.78 28.27
CA SER A 11 0.49 7.45 29.70
C SER A 11 0.22 5.97 29.94
N ASP A 12 -0.62 5.34 29.13
CA ASP A 12 -0.92 3.91 29.20
C ASP A 12 0.31 3.07 28.85
N LEU A 13 1.07 3.49 27.83
CA LEU A 13 2.35 2.86 27.48
C LEU A 13 3.36 2.96 28.61
N LYS A 14 3.46 4.14 29.25
CA LYS A 14 4.33 4.32 30.42
C LYS A 14 3.89 3.42 31.59
N ALA A 15 2.58 3.30 31.84
CA ALA A 15 2.03 2.40 32.85
C ALA A 15 2.32 0.93 32.51
N LEU A 16 2.13 0.51 31.25
CA LEU A 16 2.42 -0.85 30.78
C LEU A 16 3.91 -1.21 30.90
N GLN A 17 4.81 -0.31 30.48
CA GLN A 17 6.26 -0.53 30.52
C GLN A 17 6.81 -0.54 31.96
N SER A 18 6.15 0.15 32.90
CA SER A 18 6.48 0.11 34.32
C SER A 18 5.84 -1.06 35.08
N HIS A 19 4.88 -1.75 34.46
CA HIS A 19 4.19 -2.88 35.05
C HIS A 19 5.02 -4.17 34.97
N SER A 20 4.82 -5.04 35.96
CA SER A 20 5.40 -6.39 35.97
C SER A 20 4.30 -7.44 36.04
N TRP A 21 4.38 -8.46 35.20
CA TRP A 21 3.46 -9.58 35.20
C TRP A 21 4.20 -10.85 35.60
N LYS A 22 3.84 -11.44 36.75
CA LYS A 22 4.49 -12.64 37.30
C LYS A 22 6.02 -12.47 37.40
N ASN A 23 6.49 -11.35 37.96
CA ASN A 23 7.90 -10.97 38.06
C ASN A 23 8.64 -10.79 36.73
N LYS A 24 7.91 -10.66 35.60
CA LYS A 24 8.49 -10.36 34.29
C LYS A 24 8.15 -8.93 33.89
N LYS A 25 9.13 -8.20 33.38
CA LYS A 25 8.93 -6.88 32.79
C LYS A 25 8.18 -7.01 31.46
N LEU A 26 7.18 -6.18 31.25
CA LEU A 26 6.49 -6.09 29.96
C LEU A 26 7.30 -5.20 29.02
N LYS A 27 7.56 -5.69 27.80
CA LYS A 27 8.12 -4.90 26.70
C LYS A 27 7.04 -4.65 25.66
N VAL A 28 6.94 -3.41 25.20
CA VAL A 28 6.00 -3.03 24.15
C VAL A 28 6.78 -2.85 22.85
N PHE A 29 6.30 -3.49 21.79
CA PHE A 29 6.86 -3.38 20.46
C PHE A 29 5.88 -2.63 19.55
N LEU A 30 6.41 -1.81 18.65
CA LEU A 30 5.63 -1.12 17.62
C LEU A 30 5.92 -1.73 16.24
N ASN A 31 4.87 -1.93 15.46
CA ASN A 31 4.95 -2.36 14.07
C ASN A 31 3.92 -1.58 13.25
N GLY A 32 4.19 -1.44 11.95
CA GLY A 32 3.35 -0.71 11.01
C GLY A 32 4.09 -0.50 9.70
N ASP A 33 3.42 0.05 8.70
CA ASP A 33 4.10 0.47 7.47
C ASP A 33 5.15 1.57 7.76
N TYR A 34 6.11 1.73 6.85
CA TYR A 34 7.25 2.62 7.12
C TYR A 34 6.85 4.10 7.20
N GLU A 35 5.83 4.53 6.47
CA GLU A 35 5.34 5.91 6.51
C GLU A 35 4.63 6.19 7.85
N PHE A 36 3.83 5.24 8.33
CA PHE A 36 3.24 5.27 9.67
C PHE A 36 4.33 5.37 10.74
N LEU A 37 5.36 4.52 10.70
CA LEU A 37 6.45 4.56 11.66
C LEU A 37 7.18 5.92 11.64
N CYS A 38 7.45 6.48 10.45
CA CYS A 38 8.02 7.82 10.33
C CYS A 38 7.15 8.87 11.04
N LYS A 39 5.83 8.85 10.83
CA LYS A 39 4.90 9.78 11.48
C LYS A 39 4.86 9.59 13.01
N MET A 40 4.88 8.35 13.49
CA MET A 40 4.88 8.05 14.94
C MET A 40 6.13 8.58 15.64
N TYR A 41 7.28 8.54 14.98
CA TYR A 41 8.54 9.07 15.50
C TYR A 41 8.85 10.49 15.03
N GLY A 42 7.89 11.15 14.38
CA GLY A 42 7.97 12.55 14.01
C GLY A 42 8.98 12.88 12.90
N LEU A 43 9.34 11.92 12.06
CA LEU A 43 10.17 12.16 10.89
C LEU A 43 9.36 12.77 9.75
N SER A 44 10.03 13.58 8.91
CA SER A 44 9.41 14.19 7.72
C SER A 44 8.94 13.17 6.66
N GLY A 45 9.39 11.92 6.77
CA GLY A 45 8.95 10.80 5.94
C GLY A 45 10.08 10.11 5.16
N PRO A 46 9.75 9.05 4.41
CA PRO A 46 10.74 8.19 3.75
C PRO A 46 11.48 8.83 2.56
N GLN A 47 11.02 9.99 2.09
CA GLN A 47 11.59 10.66 0.92
C GLN A 47 12.62 11.73 1.26
N GLY A 48 12.79 12.08 2.53
CA GLY A 48 13.68 13.18 2.91
C GLY A 48 15.17 12.81 2.94
N THR A 49 16.01 13.78 3.32
CA THR A 49 17.48 13.66 3.29
C THR A 49 18.01 12.55 4.18
N TYR A 50 17.50 12.42 5.40
CA TYR A 50 17.84 11.34 6.33
C TYR A 50 16.61 10.46 6.57
N PRO A 51 16.30 9.51 5.67
CA PRO A 51 15.02 8.82 5.67
C PRO A 51 14.97 7.60 6.60
N CYS A 52 16.10 7.11 7.11
CA CYS A 52 16.16 5.95 7.99
C CYS A 52 15.67 6.29 9.40
N LEU A 53 14.79 5.46 9.95
CA LEU A 53 14.30 5.59 11.34
C LEU A 53 15.37 5.22 12.38
N TRP A 54 16.30 4.33 12.03
CA TRP A 54 17.30 3.80 12.97
C TRP A 54 18.68 4.45 12.85
N CYS A 55 18.98 5.18 11.78
CA CYS A 55 20.31 5.76 11.60
C CYS A 55 20.29 7.11 10.88
N LEU A 56 21.44 7.79 10.89
CA LEU A 56 21.64 9.10 10.27
C LEU A 56 22.29 8.99 8.88
N MET A 57 22.10 7.87 8.18
CA MET A 57 22.59 7.73 6.80
C MET A 57 21.81 8.67 5.89
N PRO A 58 22.47 9.60 5.17
CA PRO A 58 21.80 10.42 4.19
C PRO A 58 21.45 9.59 2.95
N ARG A 59 20.33 9.90 2.30
CA ARG A 59 19.79 9.18 1.15
C ARG A 59 20.80 9.02 0.00
N ARG A 60 21.63 10.04 -0.24
CA ARG A 60 22.67 10.02 -1.28
C ARG A 60 23.72 8.92 -1.06
N ASP A 61 23.97 8.53 0.18
CA ASP A 61 25.03 7.61 0.55
C ASP A 61 24.48 6.18 0.83
N MET A 62 23.16 5.99 0.71
CA MET A 62 22.51 4.69 0.95
C MET A 62 22.80 3.63 -0.13
N HIS A 63 23.21 4.04 -1.33
CA HIS A 63 23.52 3.12 -2.42
C HIS A 63 24.87 2.42 -2.23
N GLU A 64 25.85 3.15 -1.67
CA GLU A 64 27.20 2.66 -1.38
C GLU A 64 27.57 3.08 0.05
N PRO A 65 27.05 2.38 1.06
CA PRO A 65 27.30 2.75 2.44
C PRO A 65 28.78 2.53 2.76
N SER A 66 29.51 3.63 2.96
CA SER A 66 30.90 3.63 3.40
C SER A 66 31.00 4.15 4.83
N GLY A 67 31.73 3.43 5.69
CA GLY A 67 32.00 3.83 7.07
C GLY A 67 30.92 3.45 8.10
N GLN A 68 31.16 3.85 9.36
CA GLN A 68 30.22 3.65 10.47
C GLN A 68 29.11 4.71 10.41
N CYS A 69 27.86 4.27 10.47
CA CYS A 69 26.70 5.15 10.51
C CYS A 69 26.22 5.35 11.96
N GLN A 70 26.09 6.60 12.38
CA GLN A 70 25.51 6.94 13.67
C GLN A 70 24.08 6.43 13.76
N GLN A 71 23.78 5.70 14.82
CA GLN A 71 22.44 5.21 15.12
C GLN A 71 21.60 6.31 15.78
N ARG A 72 20.30 6.30 15.48
CA ARG A 72 19.31 7.12 16.18
C ARG A 72 18.92 6.42 17.48
N SER A 73 18.60 7.22 18.48
CA SER A 73 17.87 6.79 19.67
C SER A 73 16.62 7.65 19.84
N LEU A 74 15.72 7.24 20.74
CA LEU A 74 14.57 8.08 21.07
C LEU A 74 15.01 9.43 21.65
N GLU A 75 16.09 9.42 22.45
CA GLU A 75 16.72 10.63 23.00
C GLU A 75 17.27 11.55 21.91
N SER A 76 18.00 11.00 20.93
CA SER A 76 18.55 11.81 19.83
C SER A 76 17.43 12.43 19.00
N LEU A 77 16.35 11.69 18.70
CA LEU A 77 15.19 12.20 17.97
C LEU A 77 14.50 13.36 18.71
N LEU A 78 14.39 13.27 20.04
CA LEU A 78 13.83 14.35 20.86
C LEU A 78 14.73 15.59 20.84
N ALA A 79 16.05 15.40 20.93
CA ALA A 79 17.02 16.49 20.88
C ALA A 79 17.02 17.18 19.51
N ASP A 80 17.03 16.41 18.42
CA ASP A 80 16.99 16.91 17.05
C ASP A 80 15.70 17.71 16.79
N ASN A 81 14.56 17.22 17.27
CA ASN A 81 13.29 17.94 17.15
C ASN A 81 13.28 19.23 17.98
N ALA A 82 13.81 19.21 19.21
CA ALA A 82 13.91 20.40 20.04
C ALA A 82 14.81 21.47 19.40
N ALA A 83 15.93 21.06 18.79
CA ALA A 83 16.81 21.94 18.04
C ALA A 83 16.12 22.53 16.81
N PHE A 84 15.37 21.72 16.05
CA PHE A 84 14.56 22.20 14.94
C PHE A 84 13.55 23.25 15.41
N VAL A 85 12.74 22.94 16.43
CA VAL A 85 11.71 23.86 16.95
C VAL A 85 12.32 25.18 17.46
N ALA A 86 13.54 25.16 17.99
CA ALA A 86 14.24 26.35 18.47
C ALA A 86 14.80 27.23 17.33
N ASP A 87 15.33 26.63 16.26
CA ASP A 87 16.03 27.33 15.17
C ASP A 87 15.09 27.72 14.01
N SER A 88 14.17 26.83 13.62
CA SER A 88 13.30 27.04 12.46
C SER A 88 12.01 26.23 12.51
N SER A 89 10.89 26.83 12.11
CA SER A 89 9.62 26.11 11.90
C SER A 89 9.36 25.77 10.42
N VAL A 90 10.33 26.05 9.54
CA VAL A 90 10.19 25.86 8.10
C VAL A 90 10.50 24.40 7.74
N LYS A 91 9.47 23.68 7.28
CA LYS A 91 9.58 22.24 6.91
C LYS A 91 10.73 21.92 5.97
N LYS A 92 11.10 22.83 5.06
CA LYS A 92 12.19 22.62 4.09
C LYS A 92 13.57 22.54 4.76
N GLU A 93 13.73 23.11 5.95
CA GLU A 93 15.02 23.16 6.67
C GLU A 93 15.21 21.99 7.63
N VAL A 94 14.20 21.13 7.82
CA VAL A 94 14.25 19.99 8.74
C VAL A 94 15.36 19.00 8.42
N SER A 95 15.88 18.99 7.19
CA SER A 95 17.03 18.18 6.81
C SER A 95 18.31 18.55 7.57
N LYS A 96 18.46 19.80 8.02
CA LYS A 96 19.55 20.26 8.90
C LYS A 96 19.48 19.59 10.29
N PHE A 97 18.30 19.11 10.67
CA PHE A 97 17.98 18.47 11.94
C PHE A 97 17.58 17.00 11.74
N TYR A 98 18.28 16.32 10.83
CA TYR A 98 18.11 14.89 10.56
C TYR A 98 16.65 14.46 10.33
N ASN A 99 15.86 15.33 9.70
CA ASN A 99 14.45 15.11 9.39
C ASN A 99 13.51 15.01 10.61
N ALA A 100 13.91 15.40 11.82
CA ALA A 100 13.10 15.38 13.04
C ALA A 100 12.05 16.51 13.07
N LEU A 101 10.99 16.36 12.28
CA LEU A 101 9.97 17.38 12.04
C LEU A 101 9.02 17.61 13.23
N HIS A 102 8.64 16.54 13.91
CA HIS A 102 7.69 16.55 15.01
C HIS A 102 8.26 15.80 16.20
N LYS A 103 7.75 16.12 17.39
CA LYS A 103 8.03 15.33 18.59
C LYS A 103 7.46 13.91 18.39
N PRO A 104 8.22 12.84 18.71
CA PRO A 104 7.70 11.48 18.73
C PRO A 104 6.40 11.38 19.55
N LEU A 105 5.41 10.68 19.01
CA LEU A 105 4.10 10.49 19.63
C LEU A 105 4.10 9.36 20.67
N LEU A 106 5.03 8.41 20.55
CA LEU A 106 5.15 7.25 21.46
C LEU A 106 6.52 7.24 22.13
N ASN A 107 6.54 6.86 23.41
CA ASN A 107 7.77 6.65 24.18
C ASN A 107 8.19 5.17 24.12
N ILE A 108 8.49 4.69 22.92
CA ILE A 108 8.97 3.33 22.67
C ILE A 108 10.37 3.45 22.07
N GLU A 109 11.35 2.78 22.66
CA GLU A 109 12.71 2.75 22.13
C GLU A 109 12.76 2.14 20.73
N LEU A 110 13.66 2.65 19.88
CA LEU A 110 13.78 2.22 18.49
C LEU A 110 14.15 0.74 18.35
N ASP A 111 14.85 0.16 19.34
CA ASP A 111 15.14 -1.27 19.43
C ASP A 111 13.88 -2.14 19.57
N ASN A 112 12.78 -1.55 20.03
CA ASN A 112 11.48 -2.20 20.13
C ASN A 112 10.56 -1.87 18.93
N VAL A 113 11.09 -1.24 17.88
CA VAL A 113 10.37 -1.00 16.63
C VAL A 113 10.74 -2.09 15.64
N SER A 114 9.74 -2.85 15.21
CA SER A 114 9.94 -3.88 14.19
C SER A 114 10.02 -3.24 12.81
N PRO A 115 11.04 -3.54 11.99
CA PRO A 115 11.06 -3.16 10.59
C PRO A 115 9.85 -3.73 9.87
N PRO A 116 9.27 -3.01 8.88
CA PRO A 116 8.13 -3.48 8.11
C PRO A 116 8.57 -4.57 7.12
N TYR A 117 8.82 -5.78 7.63
CA TYR A 117 9.39 -6.90 6.88
C TYR A 117 8.67 -7.15 5.56
N LEU A 118 7.34 -7.17 5.57
CA LEU A 118 6.56 -7.41 4.37
C LEU A 118 6.79 -6.33 3.30
N HIS A 119 6.76 -5.05 3.67
CA HIS A 119 7.01 -3.95 2.72
C HIS A 119 8.44 -3.96 2.19
N ILE A 120 9.42 -4.32 3.03
CA ILE A 120 10.82 -4.49 2.62
C ILE A 120 10.93 -5.63 1.61
N LEU A 121 10.37 -6.81 1.92
CA LEU A 121 10.39 -7.97 1.05
C LEU A 121 9.74 -7.67 -0.31
N LEU A 122 8.56 -7.05 -0.30
CA LEU A 122 7.86 -6.65 -1.53
C LEU A 122 8.69 -5.66 -2.35
N GLY A 123 9.32 -4.67 -1.70
CA GLY A 123 10.21 -3.73 -2.36
C GLY A 123 11.43 -4.40 -2.99
N ILE A 124 12.05 -5.34 -2.29
CA ILE A 124 13.19 -6.14 -2.79
C ILE A 124 12.77 -6.97 -4.00
N VAL A 125 11.67 -7.70 -3.91
CA VAL A 125 11.16 -8.55 -5.01
C VAL A 125 10.82 -7.68 -6.23
N LEU A 126 10.15 -6.54 -6.03
CA LEU A 126 9.85 -5.60 -7.11
C LEU A 126 11.12 -5.05 -7.75
N LYS A 127 12.15 -4.72 -6.95
CA LYS A 127 13.42 -4.23 -7.48
C LYS A 127 14.13 -5.30 -8.31
N HIS A 128 14.19 -6.54 -7.84
CA HIS A 128 14.78 -7.65 -8.59
C HIS A 128 14.03 -7.93 -9.89
N HIS A 129 12.70 -7.89 -9.85
CA HIS A 129 11.88 -8.04 -11.04
C HIS A 129 12.17 -6.95 -12.08
N LYS A 130 12.22 -5.68 -11.64
CA LYS A 130 12.56 -4.56 -12.53
C LYS A 130 13.96 -4.71 -13.12
N LEU A 131 14.95 -5.11 -12.32
CA LEU A 131 16.30 -5.36 -12.82
C LEU A 131 16.34 -6.48 -13.87
N LEU A 132 15.51 -7.51 -13.70
CA LEU A 132 15.37 -8.59 -14.68
C LEU A 132 14.69 -8.11 -15.98
N GLU A 133 13.63 -7.30 -15.87
CA GLU A 133 12.98 -6.63 -17.01
C GLU A 133 13.97 -5.72 -17.76
N ASP A 134 14.75 -4.90 -17.03
CA ASP A 134 15.75 -3.99 -17.60
C ASP A 134 16.87 -4.75 -18.32
N ALA A 135 17.33 -5.88 -17.76
CA ALA A 135 18.32 -6.75 -18.39
C ALA A 135 17.77 -7.43 -19.66
N ALA A 136 16.53 -7.92 -19.61
CA ALA A 136 15.86 -8.50 -20.78
C ALA A 136 15.67 -7.47 -21.90
N HIS A 137 15.28 -6.25 -21.55
CA HIS A 137 15.14 -5.13 -22.49
C HIS A 137 16.49 -4.73 -23.11
N SER A 138 17.57 -4.75 -22.32
CA SER A 138 18.92 -4.49 -22.82
C SER A 138 19.34 -5.53 -23.87
N LEU A 139 19.05 -6.81 -23.64
CA LEU A 139 19.29 -7.89 -24.60
C LEU A 139 18.44 -7.73 -25.87
N ASP A 140 17.14 -7.40 -25.73
CA ASP A 140 16.25 -7.14 -26.85
C ASP A 140 16.80 -6.01 -27.75
N THR A 141 17.35 -4.96 -27.13
CA THR A 141 17.97 -3.82 -27.83
C THR A 141 19.28 -4.21 -28.53
N GLU A 142 20.14 -4.99 -27.87
CA GLU A 142 21.40 -5.47 -28.44
C GLU A 142 21.16 -6.33 -29.68
N ILE A 143 20.24 -7.30 -29.61
CA ILE A 143 19.85 -8.17 -30.73
C ILE A 143 19.35 -7.34 -31.92
N ALA A 144 18.55 -6.29 -31.65
CA ALA A 144 18.05 -5.39 -32.69
C ALA A 144 19.15 -4.54 -33.37
N THR A 145 20.28 -4.32 -32.71
CA THR A 145 21.44 -3.57 -33.26
C THR A 145 22.50 -4.44 -33.95
N GLN A 146 22.55 -5.74 -33.68
CA GLN A 146 23.65 -6.61 -34.11
C GLN A 146 23.62 -6.95 -35.61
N ARG A 147 24.78 -7.23 -36.24
CA ARG A 147 24.84 -7.65 -37.66
C ARG A 147 24.34 -9.09 -37.84
N ASN A 148 23.70 -9.37 -38.99
CA ASN A 148 23.05 -10.68 -39.26
C ASN A 148 24.03 -11.86 -39.24
N GLU A 149 25.28 -11.62 -39.65
CA GLU A 149 26.38 -12.60 -39.68
C GLU A 149 26.81 -13.10 -38.29
N HIS A 150 26.46 -12.36 -37.23
CA HIS A 150 26.77 -12.71 -35.84
C HIS A 150 25.55 -13.27 -35.08
N LEU A 151 24.39 -13.41 -35.75
CA LEU A 151 23.15 -13.84 -35.12
C LEU A 151 22.80 -15.29 -35.49
N THR A 152 22.30 -16.03 -34.51
CA THR A 152 21.66 -17.34 -34.73
C THR A 152 20.35 -17.19 -35.50
N SER A 153 19.77 -18.30 -35.98
CA SER A 153 18.44 -18.30 -36.63
C SER A 153 17.34 -17.68 -35.75
N LEU A 154 17.40 -17.96 -34.44
CA LEU A 154 16.56 -17.31 -33.43
C LEU A 154 16.86 -15.80 -33.36
N GLY A 155 18.14 -15.42 -33.26
CA GLY A 155 18.57 -14.01 -33.21
C GLY A 155 18.13 -13.20 -34.43
N GLN A 156 18.15 -13.77 -35.64
CA GLN A 156 17.68 -13.13 -36.86
C GLN A 156 16.15 -12.91 -36.85
N SER A 157 15.40 -13.87 -36.32
CA SER A 157 13.94 -13.74 -36.15
C SER A 157 13.57 -12.67 -35.13
N LEU A 158 14.32 -12.59 -34.03
CA LEU A 158 14.17 -11.56 -32.99
C LEU A 158 14.57 -10.18 -33.52
N LYS A 159 15.64 -10.08 -34.30
CA LYS A 159 16.07 -8.82 -34.93
C LYS A 159 15.01 -8.24 -35.87
N LYS A 160 14.34 -9.07 -36.68
CA LYS A 160 13.23 -8.63 -37.56
C LYS A 160 12.15 -7.85 -36.78
N TYR A 161 11.89 -8.27 -35.54
CA TYR A 161 10.94 -7.59 -34.65
C TYR A 161 11.44 -6.20 -34.22
N GLY A 162 12.71 -6.08 -33.82
CA GLY A 162 13.33 -4.81 -33.47
C GLY A 162 13.49 -3.83 -34.65
N SER A 163 13.74 -4.34 -35.85
CA SER A 163 13.81 -3.54 -37.09
C SER A 163 12.46 -2.88 -37.41
N ASN A 164 11.38 -3.65 -37.32
CA ASN A 164 10.02 -3.15 -37.55
C ASN A 164 9.67 -2.04 -36.54
N TRP A 165 10.06 -2.21 -35.29
CA TRP A 165 9.84 -1.18 -34.26
C TRP A 165 10.57 0.14 -34.57
N ARG A 166 11.87 0.10 -34.92
CA ARG A 166 12.61 1.33 -35.28
C ARG A 166 11.97 2.07 -36.43
N GLN A 167 11.54 1.33 -37.45
CA GLN A 167 10.86 1.92 -38.60
C GLN A 167 9.53 2.58 -38.21
N VAL A 168 8.74 1.95 -37.33
CA VAL A 168 7.51 2.53 -36.77
C VAL A 168 7.82 3.82 -35.99
N GLN A 169 8.84 3.82 -35.12
CA GLN A 169 9.18 4.99 -34.31
C GLN A 169 9.70 6.17 -35.18
N ASP A 170 10.50 5.90 -36.20
CA ASP A 170 10.95 6.92 -37.16
C ASP A 170 9.76 7.51 -37.94
N LEU A 171 8.78 6.67 -38.31
CA LEU A 171 7.56 7.11 -38.98
C LEU A 171 6.64 7.93 -38.06
N GLU A 172 6.50 7.54 -36.78
CA GLU A 172 5.73 8.32 -35.78
C GLU A 172 6.36 9.69 -35.52
N ASN A 173 7.69 9.77 -35.43
CA ASN A 173 8.40 11.05 -35.29
C ASN A 173 8.21 11.94 -36.54
N LYS A 174 8.24 11.34 -37.75
CA LYS A 174 7.96 12.05 -39.00
C LYS A 174 6.51 12.52 -39.08
N LEU A 175 5.56 11.69 -38.67
CA LEU A 175 4.14 12.05 -38.59
C LEU A 175 3.95 13.28 -37.72
N GLN A 176 4.51 13.28 -36.52
CA GLN A 176 4.44 14.40 -35.59
C GLN A 176 5.08 15.69 -36.16
N PHE A 177 6.17 15.55 -36.92
CA PHE A 177 6.79 16.67 -37.62
C PHE A 177 5.87 17.23 -38.73
N GLU A 178 5.31 16.38 -39.59
CA GLU A 178 4.43 16.79 -40.68
C GLU A 178 3.11 17.39 -40.16
N GLU A 179 2.52 16.83 -39.09
CA GLU A 179 1.38 17.40 -38.38
C GLU A 179 1.69 18.80 -37.84
N GLY A 180 2.89 18.97 -37.27
CA GLY A 180 3.40 20.28 -36.85
C GLY A 180 3.49 21.25 -38.03
N CYS A 181 4.12 20.85 -39.14
CA CYS A 181 4.23 21.67 -40.34
C CYS A 181 2.88 22.05 -40.94
N LEU A 182 1.90 21.15 -40.94
CA LEU A 182 0.54 21.40 -41.42
C LEU A 182 -0.14 22.54 -40.63
N ILE A 183 0.02 22.56 -39.30
CA ILE A 183 -0.54 23.61 -38.43
C ILE A 183 0.04 25.00 -38.76
N PHE A 184 1.32 25.06 -39.16
CA PHE A 184 2.01 26.32 -39.47
C PHE A 184 2.00 26.67 -40.96
N SER A 185 1.28 25.91 -41.80
CA SER A 185 1.22 26.15 -43.25
C SER A 185 0.26 27.29 -43.58
N GLU A 186 0.73 28.26 -44.37
CA GLU A 186 -0.07 29.45 -44.77
C GLU A 186 -0.62 29.36 -46.19
N THR A 187 -0.08 28.46 -47.04
CA THR A 187 -0.50 28.31 -48.43
C THR A 187 -1.27 27.00 -48.64
N GLN A 188 -2.27 27.03 -49.54
CA GLN A 188 -3.04 25.82 -49.88
C GLN A 188 -2.15 24.71 -50.45
N SER A 189 -1.10 25.07 -51.19
CA SER A 189 -0.15 24.11 -51.74
C SER A 189 0.66 23.39 -50.67
N ASP A 190 1.05 24.09 -49.60
CA ASP A 190 1.79 23.49 -48.48
C ASP A 190 0.87 22.63 -47.61
N ILE A 191 -0.38 23.09 -47.40
CA ILE A 191 -1.42 22.33 -46.70
C ILE A 191 -1.68 21.00 -47.41
N ASP A 192 -1.92 21.02 -48.72
CA ASP A 192 -2.20 19.82 -49.51
C ASP A 192 -1.01 18.84 -49.48
N LYS A 193 0.22 19.37 -49.57
CA LYS A 193 1.46 18.56 -49.51
C LYS A 193 1.64 17.87 -48.16
N HIS A 194 1.54 18.60 -47.06
CA HIS A 194 1.71 18.04 -45.72
C HIS A 194 0.57 17.07 -45.36
N ALA A 195 -0.67 17.37 -45.75
CA ALA A 195 -1.80 16.46 -45.59
C ALA A 195 -1.60 15.14 -46.36
N GLN A 196 -1.04 15.21 -47.56
CA GLN A 196 -0.73 14.00 -48.34
C GLN A 196 0.42 13.18 -47.73
N ASN A 197 1.48 13.83 -47.25
CA ASN A 197 2.56 13.16 -46.53
C ASN A 197 2.05 12.46 -45.26
N ILE A 198 1.21 13.12 -44.47
CA ILE A 198 0.56 12.55 -43.28
C ILE A 198 -0.21 11.29 -43.68
N HIS A 199 -1.05 11.37 -44.72
CA HIS A 199 -1.84 10.23 -45.19
C HIS A 199 -0.98 9.04 -45.61
N GLU A 200 0.12 9.27 -46.33
CA GLU A 200 1.06 8.23 -46.75
C GLU A 200 1.79 7.58 -45.56
N ILE A 201 2.18 8.39 -44.57
CA ILE A 201 2.83 7.91 -43.34
C ILE A 201 1.84 7.07 -42.51
N GLU A 202 0.59 7.52 -42.35
CA GLU A 202 -0.48 6.78 -41.65
C GLU A 202 -0.80 5.45 -42.32
N GLN A 203 -0.93 5.42 -43.65
CA GLN A 203 -1.12 4.18 -44.41
C GLN A 203 0.05 3.22 -44.20
N THR A 204 1.29 3.74 -44.25
CA THR A 204 2.49 2.94 -44.02
C THR A 204 2.50 2.37 -42.59
N LEU A 205 2.21 3.19 -41.58
CA LEU A 205 2.10 2.76 -40.17
C LEU A 205 1.03 1.68 -39.99
N SER A 206 -0.13 1.82 -40.64
CA SER A 206 -1.22 0.83 -40.57
C SER A 206 -0.86 -0.54 -41.15
N SER A 207 0.12 -0.59 -42.06
CA SER A 207 0.63 -1.84 -42.65
C SER A 207 1.61 -2.59 -41.74
N PHE A 208 2.22 -1.91 -40.78
CA PHE A 208 3.07 -2.55 -39.79
C PHE A 208 2.20 -3.19 -38.69
N PRO A 209 2.49 -4.44 -38.28
CA PRO A 209 1.91 -4.97 -37.06
C PRO A 209 2.50 -4.18 -35.88
N HIS A 210 1.78 -3.15 -35.42
CA HIS A 210 2.20 -2.28 -34.32
C HIS A 210 2.62 -3.11 -33.11
N LYS A 211 3.91 -3.09 -32.81
CA LYS A 211 4.48 -3.64 -31.59
C LYS A 211 5.53 -2.64 -31.12
N ALA A 212 5.09 -1.66 -30.34
CA ALA A 212 6.01 -0.80 -29.60
C ALA A 212 7.02 -1.68 -28.87
N LEU A 213 8.31 -1.33 -28.82
CA LEU A 213 9.33 -2.02 -28.04
C LEU A 213 9.52 -1.26 -26.73
N THR A 214 8.53 -1.37 -25.86
CA THR A 214 8.59 -0.93 -24.47
C THR A 214 9.36 -1.96 -23.64
N PRO A 215 9.74 -1.64 -22.39
CA PRO A 215 10.37 -2.59 -21.46
C PRO A 215 9.57 -3.87 -21.17
N ARG A 216 8.42 -4.12 -21.82
CA ARG A 216 7.59 -5.33 -21.68
C ARG A 216 7.17 -5.99 -22.99
N SER A 217 7.53 -5.43 -24.13
CA SER A 217 7.01 -5.87 -25.43
C SER A 217 8.09 -6.31 -26.41
N GLY A 218 9.34 -6.34 -25.96
CA GLY A 218 10.41 -7.07 -26.64
C GLY A 218 10.20 -8.59 -26.55
N PRO A 219 10.77 -9.36 -27.48
CA PRO A 219 10.52 -10.80 -27.57
C PRO A 219 11.14 -11.62 -26.41
N VAL A 220 12.26 -11.19 -25.82
CA VAL A 220 12.78 -11.81 -24.58
C VAL A 220 11.90 -11.43 -23.40
N THR A 221 11.52 -10.16 -23.30
CA THR A 221 10.76 -9.66 -22.16
C THR A 221 9.30 -10.17 -22.13
N SER A 222 8.67 -10.36 -23.28
CA SER A 222 7.33 -10.97 -23.41
C SER A 222 7.32 -12.47 -23.11
N ALA A 223 8.46 -13.15 -23.22
CA ALA A 223 8.62 -14.53 -22.79
C ALA A 223 8.88 -14.67 -21.29
N LEU A 224 9.17 -13.56 -20.58
CA LEU A 224 9.53 -13.58 -19.17
C LEU A 224 8.43 -14.21 -18.32
N ASP A 225 7.16 -13.85 -18.54
CA ASP A 225 6.02 -14.45 -17.83
C ASP A 225 5.93 -15.96 -18.05
N THR A 226 6.27 -16.44 -19.25
CA THR A 226 6.29 -17.88 -19.56
C THR A 226 7.41 -18.60 -18.79
N VAL A 227 8.60 -17.99 -18.73
CA VAL A 227 9.74 -18.51 -17.96
C VAL A 227 9.43 -18.52 -16.47
N LEU A 228 8.92 -17.41 -15.94
CA LEU A 228 8.49 -17.29 -14.54
C LEU A 228 7.46 -18.36 -14.20
N ASN A 229 6.42 -18.53 -15.03
CA ASN A 229 5.41 -19.58 -14.85
C ASN A 229 6.01 -20.99 -14.89
N LYS A 230 6.94 -21.28 -15.81
CA LYS A 230 7.64 -22.58 -15.89
C LYS A 230 8.40 -22.89 -14.59
N HIS A 231 9.02 -21.87 -13.99
CA HIS A 231 9.70 -21.99 -12.70
C HIS A 231 8.77 -21.87 -11.48
N ARG A 232 7.44 -21.84 -11.70
CA ARG A 232 6.40 -21.66 -10.67
C ARG A 232 6.58 -20.35 -9.87
N ILE A 233 7.17 -19.34 -10.50
CA ILE A 233 7.30 -17.99 -9.95
C ILE A 233 6.09 -17.21 -10.44
N THR A 234 5.15 -16.95 -9.54
CA THR A 234 4.01 -16.08 -9.83
C THR A 234 4.39 -14.67 -9.37
N PRO A 235 4.34 -13.63 -10.23
CA PRO A 235 4.45 -12.26 -9.77
C PRO A 235 3.39 -12.04 -8.68
N GLN A 236 3.84 -11.84 -7.45
CA GLN A 236 2.94 -11.43 -6.38
C GLN A 236 2.52 -9.99 -6.68
N ALA A 237 1.49 -9.82 -7.51
CA ALA A 237 0.70 -8.61 -7.46
C ALA A 237 0.17 -8.51 -6.03
N TYR A 238 0.65 -7.52 -5.30
CA TYR A 238 0.16 -7.19 -3.98
C TYR A 238 -1.31 -6.76 -4.14
N HIS A 239 -2.23 -7.71 -4.10
CA HIS A 239 -3.67 -7.49 -4.18
C HIS A 239 -4.23 -6.92 -2.86
N SER A 240 -3.41 -6.24 -2.07
CA SER A 240 -3.71 -5.87 -0.67
C SER A 240 -4.15 -7.06 0.19
N ARG A 241 -3.87 -8.30 -0.23
CA ARG A 241 -4.10 -9.52 0.54
C ARG A 241 -2.90 -9.79 1.43
N SER A 242 -2.64 -8.86 2.36
CA SER A 242 -1.53 -8.93 3.33
C SER A 242 -1.79 -9.88 4.50
N PHE A 243 -2.92 -10.59 4.53
CA PHE A 243 -3.27 -11.41 5.69
C PHE A 243 -3.38 -12.87 5.26
N VAL A 244 -2.22 -13.52 5.13
CA VAL A 244 -2.11 -14.99 5.28
C VAL A 244 -2.37 -15.39 6.74
N GLU A 245 -2.44 -14.40 7.63
CA GLU A 245 -2.79 -14.51 9.03
C GLU A 245 -4.27 -14.17 9.30
N ASN A 246 -4.66 -14.32 10.55
CA ASN A 246 -5.96 -13.97 11.08
C ASN A 246 -6.27 -12.46 10.85
N LEU A 247 -7.29 -12.13 10.05
CA LEU A 247 -7.72 -10.75 9.77
C LEU A 247 -8.83 -10.30 10.72
N ILE A 248 -8.65 -9.14 11.36
CA ILE A 248 -9.70 -8.44 12.08
C ILE A 248 -9.63 -6.96 11.68
N LEU A 249 -10.69 -6.45 11.06
CA LEU A 249 -10.89 -5.03 10.79
C LEU A 249 -11.81 -4.44 11.86
N LEU A 250 -11.43 -3.30 12.43
CA LEU A 250 -12.14 -2.62 13.50
C LEU A 250 -12.29 -1.13 13.16
N GLY A 251 -13.47 -0.57 13.38
CA GLY A 251 -13.64 0.88 13.30
C GLY A 251 -15.06 1.33 12.97
N ASP A 252 -15.21 2.64 12.86
CA ASP A 252 -16.39 3.31 12.32
C ASP A 252 -16.32 3.31 10.79
N PHE A 253 -17.12 2.47 10.16
CA PHE A 253 -17.23 2.42 8.69
C PHE A 253 -18.40 3.28 8.19
N ASN A 254 -19.13 3.92 9.10
CA ASN A 254 -20.42 4.57 8.87
C ASN A 254 -21.44 3.77 8.01
N PRO A 255 -21.57 2.43 8.16
CA PRO A 255 -22.53 1.67 7.38
C PRO A 255 -23.82 1.43 8.19
N GLN A 256 -24.94 1.31 7.49
CA GLN A 256 -26.10 0.61 8.02
C GLN A 256 -26.32 -0.60 7.13
N VAL A 257 -25.93 -1.79 7.61
CA VAL A 257 -25.91 -3.03 6.81
C VAL A 257 -27.27 -3.71 6.70
N GLY A 258 -28.25 -3.21 7.46
CA GLY A 258 -29.64 -3.54 7.27
C GLY A 258 -30.09 -4.94 7.69
N ALA A 259 -31.40 -5.10 7.49
CA ALA A 259 -32.30 -6.20 7.75
C ALA A 259 -32.18 -7.50 6.96
N ASP A 260 -31.26 -7.70 6.00
CA ASP A 260 -31.48 -8.72 4.94
C ASP A 260 -30.39 -9.80 4.88
N HIS A 261 -30.50 -10.78 5.78
CA HIS A 261 -29.58 -11.93 5.83
C HIS A 261 -29.72 -12.84 4.60
N SER A 262 -30.94 -12.98 4.06
CA SER A 262 -31.20 -13.88 2.94
C SER A 262 -30.38 -13.49 1.70
N SER A 263 -30.19 -12.19 1.48
CA SER A 263 -29.36 -11.67 0.39
C SER A 263 -27.84 -11.72 0.68
N TRP A 264 -27.44 -11.83 1.96
CA TRP A 264 -26.03 -11.75 2.38
C TRP A 264 -25.64 -12.80 3.45
N PRO A 265 -25.91 -14.10 3.22
CA PRO A 265 -25.87 -15.12 4.29
C PRO A 265 -24.46 -15.37 4.84
N ASN A 266 -23.44 -15.11 4.02
CA ASN A 266 -22.04 -15.27 4.41
C ASN A 266 -21.50 -14.07 5.18
N CYS A 267 -21.97 -12.86 4.84
CA CYS A 267 -21.43 -11.59 5.34
C CYS A 267 -22.05 -11.14 6.67
N ILE A 268 -23.36 -11.36 6.85
CA ILE A 268 -24.09 -10.93 8.05
C ILE A 268 -24.84 -12.10 8.69
N GLY A 269 -25.00 -12.06 10.00
CA GLY A 269 -25.78 -13.01 10.77
C GLY A 269 -27.22 -12.56 11.01
N HIS A 270 -27.95 -13.34 11.80
CA HIS A 270 -29.39 -13.16 12.02
C HIS A 270 -29.73 -11.99 12.95
N PHE A 271 -28.80 -11.53 13.78
CA PHE A 271 -29.06 -10.65 14.92
C PHE A 271 -28.73 -9.18 14.65
N ARG A 272 -29.30 -8.62 13.58
CA ARG A 272 -29.01 -7.27 13.04
C ARG A 272 -30.06 -6.21 13.38
N VAL A 273 -29.74 -4.94 13.12
CA VAL A 273 -30.58 -3.75 13.40
C VAL A 273 -30.46 -2.74 12.25
N GLY A 274 -31.56 -2.07 11.89
CA GLY A 274 -31.56 -0.92 10.97
C GLY A 274 -31.94 -1.24 9.52
N LYS A 275 -31.95 -0.19 8.68
CA LYS A 275 -32.19 -0.28 7.22
C LYS A 275 -30.87 -0.23 6.48
N LEU A 276 -30.79 -0.90 5.33
CA LEU A 276 -29.60 -0.85 4.48
C LEU A 276 -29.43 0.57 3.93
N ASN A 277 -28.22 1.14 4.05
CA ASN A 277 -27.84 2.39 3.36
C ASN A 277 -26.73 2.12 2.32
N GLU A 278 -26.41 3.12 1.49
CA GLU A 278 -25.41 2.97 0.41
C GLU A 278 -24.04 2.50 0.91
N ASN A 279 -23.56 3.05 2.03
CA ASN A 279 -22.29 2.62 2.65
C ASN A 279 -22.36 1.16 3.13
N GLY A 280 -23.50 0.76 3.70
CA GLY A 280 -23.77 -0.61 4.09
C GLY A 280 -23.76 -1.57 2.91
N GLN A 281 -24.35 -1.17 1.78
CA GLN A 281 -24.34 -1.98 0.56
C GLN A 281 -22.92 -2.16 0.02
N ARG A 282 -22.15 -1.08 -0.13
CA ARG A 282 -20.75 -1.15 -0.57
C ARG A 282 -19.90 -2.04 0.35
N LEU A 283 -20.14 -1.95 1.66
CA LEU A 283 -19.45 -2.79 2.63
C LEU A 283 -19.83 -4.27 2.50
N LEU A 284 -21.11 -4.57 2.26
CA LEU A 284 -21.58 -5.94 2.04
C LEU A 284 -21.03 -6.55 0.74
N GLU A 285 -20.96 -5.77 -0.34
CA GLU A 285 -20.32 -6.15 -1.60
C GLU A 285 -18.83 -6.48 -1.38
N LEU A 286 -18.11 -5.61 -0.66
CA LEU A 286 -16.71 -5.85 -0.28
C LEU A 286 -16.56 -7.13 0.57
N CYS A 287 -17.43 -7.32 1.55
CA CYS A 287 -17.40 -8.50 2.41
C CYS A 287 -17.70 -9.78 1.63
N SER A 288 -18.66 -9.74 0.71
CA SER A 288 -19.05 -10.88 -0.12
C SER A 288 -17.92 -11.28 -1.06
N PHE A 289 -17.34 -10.29 -1.76
CA PHE A 289 -16.23 -10.52 -2.69
C PHE A 289 -14.99 -11.13 -2.01
N ASN A 290 -14.72 -10.74 -0.75
CA ASN A 290 -13.55 -11.19 0.00
C ASN A 290 -13.85 -12.28 1.03
N ASN A 291 -15.05 -12.86 1.06
CA ASN A 291 -15.46 -13.86 2.06
C ASN A 291 -15.23 -13.41 3.53
N LEU A 292 -15.56 -12.15 3.82
CA LEU A 292 -15.52 -11.54 5.15
C LEU A 292 -16.91 -11.58 5.79
N CYS A 293 -16.95 -11.49 7.12
CA CYS A 293 -18.19 -11.43 7.87
C CYS A 293 -18.14 -10.37 8.98
N ILE A 294 -19.29 -9.72 9.21
CA ILE A 294 -19.48 -8.67 10.22
C ILE A 294 -19.91 -9.33 11.53
N THR A 295 -18.95 -9.54 12.43
CA THR A 295 -19.14 -10.35 13.64
C THR A 295 -20.24 -9.83 14.57
N ASN A 296 -20.46 -8.51 14.61
CA ASN A 296 -21.51 -7.88 15.41
C ASN A 296 -22.92 -8.43 15.13
N THR A 297 -23.15 -8.98 13.94
CA THR A 297 -24.47 -9.45 13.49
C THR A 297 -24.72 -10.94 13.75
N PHE A 298 -23.70 -11.71 14.16
CA PHE A 298 -23.80 -13.18 14.30
C PHE A 298 -24.23 -13.65 15.69
N PHE A 299 -24.14 -12.80 16.72
CA PHE A 299 -24.39 -13.21 18.10
C PHE A 299 -25.72 -12.67 18.63
N ALA A 300 -26.46 -13.52 19.34
CA ALA A 300 -27.68 -13.14 20.03
C ALA A 300 -27.35 -12.41 21.34
N ILE A 301 -27.30 -11.08 21.31
CA ILE A 301 -26.91 -10.28 22.48
C ILE A 301 -28.15 -9.64 23.11
N LYS A 302 -28.27 -9.78 24.43
CA LYS A 302 -29.27 -9.09 25.26
C LYS A 302 -28.54 -8.34 26.39
N PRO A 303 -28.98 -7.13 26.77
CA PRO A 303 -30.06 -6.33 26.15
C PRO A 303 -29.70 -5.75 24.76
N HIS A 304 -30.72 -5.33 24.00
CA HIS A 304 -30.60 -4.89 22.60
C HIS A 304 -29.61 -3.73 22.39
N ASN A 305 -29.51 -2.83 23.36
CA ASN A 305 -28.57 -1.71 23.33
C ASN A 305 -27.10 -2.17 23.14
N LEU A 306 -26.71 -3.35 23.60
CA LEU A 306 -25.34 -3.87 23.42
C LEU A 306 -24.95 -4.15 21.94
N ARG A 307 -25.87 -3.96 20.98
CA ARG A 307 -25.61 -4.13 19.54
C ARG A 307 -25.34 -2.83 18.80
N VAL A 308 -25.75 -1.71 19.38
CA VAL A 308 -25.64 -0.37 18.79
C VAL A 308 -24.49 0.36 19.45
N SER A 309 -23.80 1.18 18.67
CA SER A 309 -22.54 1.81 19.07
C SER A 309 -22.59 3.32 19.02
N TRP A 310 -23.53 3.93 18.31
CA TRP A 310 -23.60 5.38 18.17
C TRP A 310 -24.97 5.94 18.54
N ARG A 311 -25.04 7.05 19.27
CA ARG A 311 -26.27 7.74 19.65
C ARG A 311 -26.36 9.08 18.95
N HIS A 312 -27.41 9.27 18.14
CA HIS A 312 -27.68 10.55 17.52
C HIS A 312 -27.91 11.64 18.57
N THR A 313 -27.24 12.80 18.44
CA THR A 313 -27.22 13.87 19.46
C THR A 313 -28.59 14.47 19.73
N SER A 314 -29.36 14.74 18.66
CA SER A 314 -30.69 15.36 18.75
C SER A 314 -31.79 14.32 19.03
N SER A 315 -32.02 13.38 18.10
CA SER A 315 -33.07 12.37 18.24
C SER A 315 -32.83 11.33 19.34
N LYS A 316 -31.63 11.24 19.93
CA LYS A 316 -31.22 10.24 20.94
C LYS A 316 -31.36 8.78 20.50
N HIS A 317 -31.60 8.53 19.21
CA HIS A 317 -31.70 7.19 18.63
C HIS A 317 -30.32 6.56 18.49
N TRP A 318 -30.27 5.24 18.65
CA TRP A 318 -29.02 4.49 18.55
C TRP A 318 -28.89 3.77 17.21
N HIS A 319 -27.69 3.78 16.65
CA HIS A 319 -27.32 3.18 15.38
C HIS A 319 -26.11 2.26 15.53
N HIS A 320 -25.98 1.35 14.58
CA HIS A 320 -24.92 0.35 14.52
C HIS A 320 -23.92 0.77 13.44
N LEU A 321 -22.92 1.58 13.80
CA LEU A 321 -21.95 2.16 12.86
C LEU A 321 -20.53 1.57 13.01
N ASP A 322 -20.17 1.21 14.24
CA ASP A 322 -18.87 0.65 14.58
C ASP A 322 -18.91 -0.88 14.42
N LEU A 323 -18.10 -1.40 13.51
CA LEU A 323 -18.12 -2.81 13.12
C LEU A 323 -16.78 -3.51 13.39
N VAL A 324 -16.89 -4.81 13.63
CA VAL A 324 -15.77 -5.75 13.68
C VAL A 324 -15.96 -6.79 12.59
N ILE A 325 -15.05 -6.79 11.62
CA ILE A 325 -15.11 -7.63 10.42
C ILE A 325 -13.93 -8.60 10.44
N THR A 326 -14.15 -9.85 10.07
CA THR A 326 -13.11 -10.89 10.04
C THR A 326 -13.32 -11.84 8.87
N TRP A 327 -12.36 -12.72 8.61
CA TRP A 327 -12.55 -13.82 7.66
C TRP A 327 -13.72 -14.69 8.10
N LYS A 328 -14.54 -15.16 7.16
CA LYS A 328 -15.62 -16.10 7.49
C LYS A 328 -15.11 -17.35 8.22
N SER A 329 -13.93 -17.84 7.83
CA SER A 329 -13.24 -18.97 8.47
C SER A 329 -12.87 -18.71 9.94
N MET A 330 -12.67 -17.45 10.33
CA MET A 330 -12.35 -17.06 11.70
C MET A 330 -13.57 -16.89 12.60
N LEU A 331 -14.79 -16.89 12.05
CA LEU A 331 -16.00 -16.63 12.82
C LEU A 331 -16.14 -17.58 14.03
N ASN A 332 -15.75 -18.86 13.88
CA ASN A 332 -15.77 -19.85 14.96
C ASN A 332 -14.79 -19.56 16.10
N HIS A 333 -13.80 -18.69 15.86
CA HIS A 333 -12.86 -18.21 16.88
C HIS A 333 -13.39 -16.99 17.63
N VAL A 334 -14.37 -16.29 17.06
CA VAL A 334 -15.01 -15.13 17.71
C VAL A 334 -16.08 -15.64 18.66
N SER A 335 -15.96 -15.31 19.94
CA SER A 335 -16.91 -15.73 20.97
C SER A 335 -18.07 -14.75 21.14
N LEU A 336 -17.77 -13.44 21.06
CA LEU A 336 -18.76 -12.39 21.27
C LEU A 336 -18.22 -11.05 20.75
N THR A 337 -19.03 -10.30 20.01
CA THR A 337 -18.77 -8.90 19.66
C THR A 337 -19.91 -8.03 20.17
N ARG A 338 -19.65 -7.06 21.04
CA ARG A 338 -20.67 -6.19 21.63
C ARG A 338 -20.18 -4.77 21.90
N SER A 339 -21.11 -3.84 22.03
CA SER A 339 -20.89 -2.50 22.54
C SER A 339 -20.89 -2.47 24.07
N TYR A 340 -20.11 -1.56 24.65
CA TYR A 340 -19.94 -1.34 26.08
C TYR A 340 -20.35 0.11 26.42
N HIS A 341 -21.63 0.31 26.69
CA HIS A 341 -22.21 1.63 27.03
C HIS A 341 -21.79 2.17 28.39
N SER A 342 -21.27 1.32 29.27
CA SER A 342 -20.74 1.72 30.58
C SER A 342 -19.29 2.20 30.53
N ALA A 343 -18.63 2.07 29.38
CA ALA A 343 -17.29 2.62 29.19
C ALA A 343 -17.44 4.11 28.88
N ASP A 344 -17.00 4.96 29.81
CA ASP A 344 -17.07 6.41 29.65
C ASP A 344 -16.07 6.85 28.57
N CYS A 345 -16.58 7.20 27.39
CA CYS A 345 -15.79 7.56 26.21
C CYS A 345 -15.97 9.04 25.80
N ASP A 346 -16.65 9.85 26.62
CA ASP A 346 -16.95 11.29 26.39
C ASP A 346 -17.31 11.64 24.93
N ASN A 347 -18.07 10.76 24.27
CA ASN A 347 -18.51 10.94 22.90
C ASN A 347 -19.87 10.24 22.69
N ASN A 348 -20.47 10.49 21.53
CA ASN A 348 -21.74 9.86 21.15
C ASN A 348 -21.58 8.40 20.69
N HIS A 349 -20.37 7.85 20.76
CA HIS A 349 -20.08 6.45 20.46
C HIS A 349 -19.92 5.64 21.76
N SER A 350 -20.00 4.32 21.63
CA SER A 350 -19.77 3.36 22.69
C SER A 350 -18.71 2.39 22.23
N LEU A 351 -17.81 2.03 23.14
CA LEU A 351 -16.73 1.10 22.85
C LEU A 351 -17.28 -0.21 22.32
N VAL A 352 -16.86 -0.63 21.13
CA VAL A 352 -17.16 -1.97 20.59
C VAL A 352 -15.97 -2.87 20.83
N GLY A 353 -16.23 -4.03 21.45
CA GLY A 353 -15.20 -5.03 21.73
C GLY A 353 -15.59 -6.40 21.20
N SER A 354 -14.60 -7.12 20.68
CA SER A 354 -14.74 -8.52 20.24
C SER A 354 -13.80 -9.42 21.03
N LYS A 355 -14.35 -10.53 21.55
CA LYS A 355 -13.59 -11.58 22.24
C LYS A 355 -13.24 -12.68 21.24
N VAL A 356 -11.95 -12.87 20.99
CA VAL A 356 -11.45 -13.84 20.00
C VAL A 356 -10.54 -14.87 20.67
N ARG A 357 -10.74 -16.15 20.34
CA ARG A 357 -9.91 -17.27 20.78
C ARG A 357 -8.86 -17.59 19.71
N LEU A 358 -7.64 -17.11 19.95
CA LEU A 358 -6.50 -17.39 19.09
C LEU A 358 -5.91 -18.77 19.47
N HIS A 359 -5.66 -19.60 18.47
CA HIS A 359 -4.92 -20.85 18.65
C HIS A 359 -3.51 -20.61 18.15
N THR A 360 -2.52 -20.87 19.00
CA THR A 360 -1.11 -20.81 18.60
C THR A 360 -0.81 -21.98 17.68
N ARG A 361 -0.17 -21.72 16.54
CA ARG A 361 0.47 -22.81 15.79
C ARG A 361 1.74 -23.19 16.53
N GLN A 362 1.96 -24.49 16.75
CA GLN A 362 3.21 -24.99 17.28
C GLN A 362 4.27 -24.74 16.22
N PHE A 363 5.18 -23.80 16.48
CA PHE A 363 6.35 -23.60 15.63
C PHE A 363 7.26 -24.81 15.85
N TYR A 364 7.42 -25.66 14.85
CA TYR A 364 8.51 -26.63 14.85
C TYR A 364 9.81 -25.83 14.87
N ARG A 365 10.56 -25.96 15.97
CA ARG A 365 11.95 -25.53 15.99
C ARG A 365 12.70 -26.48 15.06
N SER A 366 13.15 -25.96 13.92
CA SER A 366 14.17 -26.60 13.08
C SER A 366 15.50 -26.64 13.82
#